data_AF-A0A835NPV8-F1
#
_entry.id   AF-A0A835NPV8-F1
#
_cell.length_a   1.000
_cell.length_b   1.000
_cell.length_c   1.000
_cell.angle_alpha   90.00
_cell.angle_beta   90.00
_cell.angle_gamma   90.00
#
_symmetry.space_group_name_H-M   'P 1'
#
loop_
_entity.id
_entity.type
_entity.pdbx_description
1 polymer ?
#
loop_
_entity_poly.entity_id
_entity_poly.type
_entity_poly.pdbx_seq_one_letter_code
_entity_poly.pdbx_strand_id
1 'polypeptide(L)'
;MVLLLESLLEEKTLCPRILQCLERTYQLREQDAEVRHRWCELVVKHKYEPGYGDIERFLREDQAMGVYLYGELMVNEDAKQQDLARKCFAAAREHMDASSAKERSQTTLLIDLLLNPDFIDPRHQRKDYVTAKTIT
;
A
#
# COMPACT_ATOMS: atom_id res chain seq x y z
N MET A 1 -8.00 11.83 -14.01
CA MET A 1 -8.38 10.52 -13.45
C MET A 1 -8.21 10.50 -11.94
N VAL A 2 -7.05 10.95 -11.43
CA VAL A 2 -6.73 11.03 -9.99
C VAL A 2 -7.87 11.60 -9.14
N LEU A 3 -8.43 12.76 -9.50
CA LEU A 3 -9.54 13.40 -8.76
C LEU A 3 -10.76 12.48 -8.55
N LEU A 4 -11.10 11.64 -9.53
CA LEU A 4 -12.21 10.69 -9.39
C LEU A 4 -11.88 9.64 -8.33
N LEU A 5 -10.65 9.09 -8.36
CA LEU A 5 -10.22 8.09 -7.40
C LEU A 5 -10.08 8.68 -6.00
N GLU A 6 -9.66 9.93 -5.87
CA GLU A 6 -9.61 10.67 -4.60
C GLU A 6 -11.02 10.85 -4.02
N SER A 7 -12.00 11.27 -4.82
CA SER A 7 -13.40 11.34 -4.36
C SER A 7 -13.92 9.96 -3.93
N LEU A 8 -13.58 8.90 -4.66
CA LEU A 8 -13.96 7.53 -4.29
C LEU A 8 -13.24 7.06 -3.02
N LEU A 9 -12.03 7.55 -2.74
CA LEU A 9 -11.30 7.30 -1.50
C LEU A 9 -11.91 8.02 -0.29
N GLU A 10 -12.82 8.96 -0.47
CA GLU A 10 -13.60 9.54 0.64
C GLU A 10 -14.80 8.65 1.01
N GLU A 11 -15.29 7.85 0.06
CA GLU A 11 -16.46 6.99 0.26
C GLU A 11 -16.21 5.88 1.28
N LYS A 12 -17.10 5.74 2.26
CA LYS A 12 -16.95 4.74 3.34
C LYS A 12 -17.03 3.31 2.82
N THR A 13 -17.88 3.10 1.82
CA THR A 13 -18.16 1.76 1.27
C THR A 13 -18.31 1.85 -0.23
N LEU A 14 -17.54 1.05 -0.96
CA LEU A 14 -17.73 0.80 -2.37
C LEU A 14 -18.00 -0.68 -2.57
N CYS A 15 -18.95 -1.01 -3.44
CA CYS A 15 -19.23 -2.41 -3.71
C CYS A 15 -18.12 -3.01 -4.61
N PRO A 16 -17.76 -4.30 -4.43
CA PRO A 16 -16.72 -4.93 -5.24
C PRO A 16 -16.99 -4.88 -6.75
N ARG A 17 -18.26 -4.82 -7.15
CA ARG A 17 -18.65 -4.67 -8.55
C ARG A 17 -18.25 -3.31 -9.13
N ILE A 18 -18.35 -2.23 -8.36
CA ILE A 18 -17.89 -0.90 -8.80
C ILE A 18 -16.37 -0.93 -8.99
N LEU A 19 -15.62 -1.48 -8.05
CA LEU A 19 -14.16 -1.60 -8.17
C LEU A 19 -13.74 -2.42 -9.41
N GLN A 20 -14.43 -3.53 -9.66
CA GLN A 20 -14.20 -4.33 -10.86
C GLN A 20 -14.50 -3.54 -12.15
N CYS A 21 -15.61 -2.79 -12.18
CA CYS A 21 -15.97 -1.97 -13.33
C CYS A 21 -14.98 -0.82 -13.54
N LEU A 22 -14.52 -0.18 -12.46
CA LEU A 22 -13.53 0.90 -12.50
C LEU A 22 -12.24 0.43 -13.15
N GLU A 23 -11.68 -0.69 -12.66
CA GLU A 23 -10.48 -1.29 -13.27
C GLU A 23 -10.73 -1.54 -14.75
N ARG A 24 -11.77 -2.34 -15.09
CA ARG A 24 -12.00 -2.74 -16.49
C ARG A 24 -12.23 -1.56 -17.44
N THR A 25 -12.90 -0.51 -16.98
CA THR A 25 -13.28 0.63 -17.82
C THR A 25 -12.11 1.58 -18.04
N TYR A 26 -11.28 1.78 -17.01
CA TYR A 26 -10.22 2.77 -17.03
C TYR A 26 -8.82 2.18 -17.12
N GLN A 27 -8.70 0.85 -17.14
CA GLN A 27 -7.44 0.11 -17.20
C GLN A 27 -6.42 0.64 -16.18
N LEU A 28 -6.88 0.83 -14.94
CA LEU A 28 -6.15 1.50 -13.85
C LEU A 28 -4.77 0.89 -13.62
N ARG A 29 -4.61 -0.42 -13.82
CA ARG A 29 -3.32 -1.12 -13.67
C ARG A 29 -2.28 -0.75 -14.73
N GLU A 30 -2.69 -0.14 -15.84
CA GLU A 30 -1.84 0.24 -16.98
C GLU A 30 -1.58 1.76 -17.03
N GLN A 31 -2.18 2.51 -16.10
CA GLN A 31 -2.00 3.96 -16.02
C GLN A 31 -0.66 4.33 -15.35
N ASP A 32 -0.40 5.63 -15.27
CA ASP A 32 0.76 6.18 -14.58
C ASP A 32 0.81 5.80 -13.08
N ALA A 33 1.96 6.02 -12.46
CA ALA A 33 2.21 5.61 -11.07
C ALA A 33 1.26 6.26 -10.06
N GLU A 34 0.81 7.49 -10.31
CA GLU A 34 -0.11 8.19 -9.41
C GLU A 34 -1.50 7.55 -9.44
N VAL A 35 -2.01 7.26 -10.64
CA VAL A 35 -3.28 6.56 -10.80
C VAL A 35 -3.22 5.13 -10.24
N ARG A 36 -2.12 4.40 -10.49
CA ARG A 36 -1.91 3.05 -9.93
C ARG A 36 -1.85 3.08 -8.40
N HIS A 37 -1.19 4.08 -7.81
CA HIS A 37 -1.16 4.26 -6.36
C HIS A 37 -2.57 4.44 -5.78
N ARG A 38 -3.36 5.36 -6.33
CA ARG A 38 -4.74 5.61 -5.88
C ARG A 38 -5.64 4.38 -6.06
N TRP A 39 -5.46 3.61 -7.14
CA TRP A 39 -6.13 2.32 -7.30
C TRP A 39 -5.77 1.35 -6.17
N CYS A 40 -4.48 1.19 -5.87
CA CYS A 40 -4.03 0.32 -4.79
C CYS A 40 -4.59 0.74 -3.42
N GLU A 41 -4.69 2.04 -3.14
CA GLU A 41 -5.35 2.54 -1.93
C GLU A 41 -6.82 2.10 -1.84
N LEU A 42 -7.58 2.19 -2.94
CA LEU A 42 -8.97 1.72 -2.99
C LEU A 42 -9.08 0.22 -2.74
N VAL A 43 -8.16 -0.55 -3.33
CA VAL A 43 -8.08 -2.02 -3.16
C VAL A 43 -7.84 -2.37 -1.69
N VAL A 44 -6.90 -1.68 -1.04
CA VAL A 44 -6.58 -1.87 0.39
C VAL A 44 -7.76 -1.47 1.27
N LYS A 45 -8.27 -0.25 1.09
CA LYS A 45 -9.37 0.32 1.89
C LYS A 45 -10.61 -0.55 1.88
N HIS A 46 -10.97 -1.11 0.71
CA HIS A 46 -12.18 -1.91 0.54
C HIS A 46 -11.94 -3.43 0.56
N LYS A 47 -10.72 -3.86 0.92
CA LYS A 47 -10.33 -5.28 1.00
C LYS A 47 -10.67 -6.06 -0.27
N TYR A 48 -10.43 -5.45 -1.43
CA TYR A 48 -10.76 -6.04 -2.73
C TYR A 48 -9.70 -7.06 -3.15
N GLU A 49 -9.81 -8.30 -2.66
CA GLU A 49 -8.84 -9.37 -2.91
C GLU A 49 -8.42 -9.57 -4.38
N PRO A 50 -9.31 -9.46 -5.39
CA PRO A 50 -8.89 -9.60 -6.79
C PRO A 50 -7.87 -8.56 -7.25
N GLY A 51 -7.73 -7.43 -6.54
CA GLY A 51 -6.75 -6.38 -6.83
C GLY A 51 -5.40 -6.57 -6.10
N TYR A 52 -5.23 -7.59 -5.25
CA TYR A 52 -3.98 -7.75 -4.49
C TYR A 52 -2.77 -8.00 -5.38
N GLY A 53 -2.94 -8.64 -6.54
CA GLY A 53 -1.86 -8.77 -7.52
C GLY A 53 -1.38 -7.42 -8.07
N ASP A 54 -2.28 -6.43 -8.18
CA ASP A 54 -1.90 -5.08 -8.62
C ASP A 54 -1.08 -4.38 -7.52
N ILE A 55 -1.39 -4.61 -6.24
CA ILE A 55 -0.61 -4.13 -5.09
C ILE A 55 0.79 -4.73 -5.10
N GLU A 56 0.93 -6.06 -5.24
CA GLU A 56 2.25 -6.71 -5.27
C GLU A 56 3.14 -6.14 -6.38
N ARG A 57 2.54 -5.94 -7.55
CA ARG A 57 3.22 -5.35 -8.70
C ARG A 57 3.65 -3.91 -8.42
N PHE A 58 2.75 -3.09 -7.89
CA PHE A 58 3.03 -1.70 -7.56
C PHE A 58 4.14 -1.57 -6.51
N LEU A 59 4.10 -2.37 -5.44
CA LEU A 59 5.13 -2.36 -4.39
C LEU A 59 6.51 -2.78 -4.90
N ARG A 60 6.56 -3.58 -5.98
CA ARG A 60 7.82 -3.98 -6.64
C ARG A 60 8.34 -2.90 -7.59
N GLU A 61 7.45 -2.32 -8.39
CA GLU A 61 7.79 -1.37 -9.46
C GLU A 61 8.02 0.05 -8.93
N ASP A 62 7.26 0.49 -7.92
CA ASP A 62 7.21 1.89 -7.44
C ASP A 62 7.48 1.99 -5.93
N GLN A 63 8.60 1.43 -5.48
CA GLN A 63 8.94 1.25 -4.05
C GLN A 63 8.85 2.54 -3.22
N ALA A 64 9.24 3.70 -3.78
CA ALA A 64 9.22 4.98 -3.07
C ALA A 64 7.80 5.44 -2.74
N MET A 65 6.85 5.28 -3.67
CA MET A 65 5.44 5.57 -3.44
C MET A 65 4.76 4.47 -2.62
N GLY A 66 5.22 3.22 -2.75
CA GLY A 66 4.68 2.06 -2.04
C GLY A 66 4.85 2.08 -0.52
N VAL A 67 5.70 2.94 0.04
CA VAL A 67 5.92 3.05 1.49
C VAL A 67 4.64 3.34 2.26
N TYR A 68 3.82 4.27 1.75
CA TYR A 68 2.53 4.60 2.37
C TYR A 68 1.61 3.37 2.40
N LEU A 69 1.58 2.63 1.29
CA LEU A 69 0.74 1.45 1.12
C LEU A 69 1.12 0.31 2.08
N TYR A 70 2.41 0.13 2.37
CA TYR A 70 2.84 -0.80 3.43
C TYR A 70 2.26 -0.44 4.80
N GLY A 71 2.19 0.85 5.14
CA GLY A 71 1.55 1.32 6.37
C GLY A 71 0.06 0.96 6.41
N GLU A 72 -0.68 1.25 5.34
CA GLU A 72 -2.11 0.95 5.26
C GLU A 72 -2.41 -0.56 5.32
N LEU A 73 -1.59 -1.40 4.66
CA LEU A 73 -1.72 -2.86 4.72
C LEU A 73 -1.53 -3.42 6.14
N MET A 74 -0.72 -2.76 6.96
CA MET A 74 -0.44 -3.20 8.33
C MET A 74 -1.49 -2.70 9.34
N VAL A 75 -1.99 -1.48 9.16
CA VAL A 75 -2.96 -0.82 10.06
C VAL A 75 -4.36 -1.42 9.98
N ASN A 76 -4.76 -1.97 8.83
CA ASN A 76 -6.12 -2.50 8.63
C ASN A 76 -6.45 -3.80 9.39
N GLU A 77 -5.51 -4.33 10.18
CA GLU A 77 -5.63 -5.57 10.97
C GLU A 77 -6.16 -6.77 10.17
N ASP A 78 -5.92 -6.77 8.86
CA ASP A 78 -6.36 -7.83 7.97
C ASP A 78 -5.22 -8.82 7.71
N ALA A 79 -5.41 -10.08 8.11
CA ALA A 79 -4.37 -11.09 8.02
C ALA A 79 -3.85 -11.30 6.59
N LYS A 80 -4.71 -11.16 5.56
CA LYS A 80 -4.28 -11.32 4.16
C LYS A 80 -3.45 -10.12 3.71
N GLN A 81 -3.83 -8.91 4.10
CA GLN A 81 -3.07 -7.69 3.77
C GLN A 81 -1.71 -7.66 4.49
N GLN A 82 -1.65 -8.09 5.75
CA GLN A 82 -0.40 -8.18 6.48
C GLN A 82 0.54 -9.24 5.90
N ASP A 83 0.00 -10.41 5.52
CA ASP A 83 0.78 -11.45 4.83
C ASP A 83 1.28 -10.97 3.47
N LEU A 84 0.44 -10.25 2.71
CA LEU A 84 0.82 -9.61 1.44
C LEU A 84 2.01 -8.65 1.62
N ALA A 85 1.90 -7.72 2.57
CA ALA A 85 2.97 -6.78 2.89
C ALA A 85 4.27 -7.50 3.26
N ARG A 86 4.21 -8.51 4.13
CA ARG A 86 5.40 -9.28 4.53
C ARG A 86 6.05 -10.02 3.37
N LYS A 87 5.24 -10.64 2.49
CA LYS A 87 5.74 -11.33 1.29
C LYS A 87 6.40 -10.38 0.31
N CYS A 88 5.77 -9.26 0.00
CA CYS A 88 6.35 -8.24 -0.88
C CYS A 88 7.66 -7.69 -0.32
N PHE A 89 7.71 -7.44 0.99
CA PHE A 89 8.89 -6.96 1.66
C PHE A 89 10.05 -7.98 1.64
N ALA A 90 9.76 -9.24 1.94
CA ALA A 90 10.76 -10.31 1.88
C ALA A 90 11.38 -10.41 0.48
N ALA A 91 10.55 -10.39 -0.57
CA ALA A 91 11.00 -10.42 -1.95
C ALA A 91 11.84 -9.18 -2.32
N ALA A 92 11.43 -7.98 -1.87
CA ALA A 92 12.20 -6.76 -2.10
C ALA A 92 13.58 -6.83 -1.41
N ARG A 93 13.66 -7.39 -0.19
CA ARG A 93 14.91 -7.56 0.54
C ARG A 93 15.87 -8.51 -0.16
N GLU A 94 15.39 -9.65 -0.66
CA GLU A 94 16.21 -10.63 -1.40
C GLU A 94 16.83 -10.03 -2.67
N HIS A 95 16.07 -9.20 -3.39
CA HIS A 95 16.59 -8.48 -4.55
C HIS A 95 17.70 -7.47 -4.19
N MET A 96 17.62 -6.84 -3.01
CA MET A 96 18.61 -5.88 -2.52
C MET A 96 19.90 -6.54 -2.03
N ASP A 97 19.82 -7.71 -1.40
CA ASP A 97 20.99 -8.45 -0.93
C ASP A 97 21.87 -8.93 -2.10
N ALA A 98 21.27 -9.14 -3.28
CA ALA A 98 21.99 -9.47 -4.51
C ALA A 98 22.67 -8.26 -5.17
N SER A 99 22.16 -7.04 -4.94
CA SER A 99 22.67 -5.79 -5.51
C SER A 99 23.37 -4.94 -4.45
N SER A 100 24.57 -5.33 -4.03
CA SER A 100 25.49 -4.54 -3.18
C SER A 100 24.85 -3.89 -1.93
N ALA A 101 25.07 -4.49 -0.76
CA ALA A 101 24.63 -4.13 0.60
C ALA A 101 24.84 -2.67 1.09
N LYS A 102 25.34 -1.75 0.25
CA LYS A 102 25.65 -0.37 0.60
C LYS A 102 24.50 0.61 0.35
N GLU A 103 23.53 0.23 -0.48
CA GLU A 103 22.33 1.03 -0.75
C GLU A 103 21.11 0.39 -0.11
N ARG A 104 21.11 0.29 1.23
CA ARG A 104 19.84 0.25 1.96
C ARG A 104 19.16 1.60 1.72
N SER A 105 18.36 1.68 0.65
CA SER A 105 17.53 2.84 0.38
C SER A 105 16.75 3.18 1.66
N GLN A 106 16.66 4.46 2.02
CA GLN A 106 15.97 4.92 3.24
C GLN A 106 14.54 4.36 3.33
N THR A 107 13.93 4.10 2.17
CA THR A 107 12.67 3.40 1.94
C THR A 107 12.62 2.03 2.63
N THR A 108 13.64 1.19 2.49
CA THR A 108 13.68 -0.17 3.05
C THR A 108 13.80 -0.15 4.57
N LEU A 109 14.61 0.78 5.12
CA LEU A 109 14.72 1.01 6.56
C LEU A 109 13.39 1.45 7.18
N LEU A 110 12.63 2.30 6.47
CA LEU A 110 11.32 2.73 6.93
C LEU A 110 10.31 1.58 6.90
N ILE A 111 10.33 0.75 5.84
CA ILE A 111 9.45 -0.42 5.74
C ILE A 111 9.82 -1.49 6.78
N ASP A 112 11.11 -1.73 7.04
CA ASP A 112 11.59 -2.58 8.14
C ASP A 112 11.02 -2.11 9.49
N LEU A 113 11.03 -0.81 9.76
CA LEU A 113 10.44 -0.23 10.98
C LEU A 113 8.91 -0.41 11.02
N LEU A 114 8.22 -0.26 9.90
CA LEU A 114 6.76 -0.42 9.81
C LEU A 114 6.32 -1.88 9.96
N LEU A 115 7.16 -2.84 9.56
CA LEU A 115 6.88 -4.28 9.62
C LEU A 115 7.45 -4.97 10.86
N ASN A 116 8.21 -4.26 11.70
CA ASN A 116 8.81 -4.82 12.91
C ASN A 116 7.74 -5.05 13.99
N PRO A 117 7.53 -6.29 14.49
CA PRO A 117 6.50 -6.59 15.48
C PRO A 117 6.58 -5.77 16.76
N ASP A 118 7.76 -5.26 17.16
CA ASP A 118 7.92 -4.41 18.34
C ASP A 118 7.37 -2.98 18.15
N PHE A 119 7.21 -2.51 16.90
CA PHE A 119 6.58 -1.22 16.57
C PHE A 119 5.07 -1.32 16.38
N ILE A 120 4.54 -2.54 16.33
CA ILE A 120 3.12 -2.89 16.23
C ILE A 120 2.61 -3.22 17.65
N ASP A 121 2.96 -2.42 18.66
CA ASP A 121 2.20 -2.41 19.91
C ASP A 121 0.96 -1.52 19.71
N PRO A 122 -0.27 -2.08 19.73
CA PRO A 122 -1.51 -1.33 19.54
C PRO A 122 -1.73 -0.24 20.60
N ARG A 123 -0.94 -0.20 21.68
CA ARG A 123 -1.02 0.85 22.70
C ARG A 123 -0.22 2.11 22.38
N HIS A 124 0.67 2.10 21.37
CA HIS A 124 1.51 3.27 21.04
C HIS A 124 1.11 4.01 19.76
N GLN A 125 0.32 3.44 18.86
CA GLN A 125 0.05 4.04 17.53
C GLN A 125 -1.11 5.05 17.46
N ARG A 126 -1.93 5.21 18.51
CA ARG A 126 -3.15 6.04 18.41
C ARG A 126 -2.92 7.55 18.38
N LYS A 127 -1.70 8.04 18.66
CA LYS A 127 -1.45 9.49 18.83
C LYS A 127 -0.69 10.15 17.68
N ASP A 128 0.15 9.42 16.95
CA ASP A 128 1.07 10.08 16.00
C ASP A 128 0.61 9.97 14.53
N TYR A 129 -0.19 8.97 14.18
CA TYR A 129 -0.74 8.82 12.82
C TYR A 129 -1.89 9.81 12.51
N VAL A 130 -2.60 10.28 13.54
CA VAL A 130 -3.71 11.27 13.40
C VAL A 130 -3.19 12.67 13.11
N THR A 131 -1.97 13.01 13.56
CA THR A 131 -1.38 14.34 13.36
C THR A 131 -0.98 14.57 11.90
N ALA A 132 -0.61 13.53 11.16
CA ALA A 132 -0.24 13.63 9.75
C ALA A 132 -1.45 13.81 8.80
N LYS A 133 -2.68 13.47 9.23
CA LYS A 133 -3.90 13.68 8.43
C LYS A 133 -4.44 15.12 8.49
N THR A 134 -3.88 15.99 9.33
CA THR A 134 -4.42 17.35 9.56
C THR A 134 -3.60 18.45 8.88
N ILE A 135 -2.57 18.12 8.10
CA ILE A 135 -1.76 19.10 7.38
C ILE A 135 -1.74 18.76 5.88
N THR A 136 -2.89 18.87 5.23
CA THR A 136 -3.00 19.25 3.80
C THR A 136 -4.35 19.90 3.60
#